data_AF-A0A7L4K0Y2-F1
#
_entry.id   AF-A0A7L4K0Y2-F1
#
_cell.length_a   1.000
_cell.length_b   1.000
_cell.length_c   1.000
_cell.angle_alpha   90.00
_cell.angle_beta   90.00
_cell.angle_gamma   90.00
#
_symmetry.space_group_name_H-M   'P 1'
#
loop_
_entity.id
_entity.type
_entity.pdbx_description
1 polymer ?
#
loop_
_entity_poly.entity_id
_entity_poly.type
_entity_poly.pdbx_seq_one_letter_code
_entity_poly.pdbx_strand_id
1 'polypeptide(L)'
;GVWRQTKALLFKNCLIKCRTKKSSVQEVLFPLFFLFWLILMSMMHPHRKYDEVANINLGTLDTSVLVDFVIGYTPPTRMAREIMKKVAFDHFEDGLITEEYLSEEELQEASAFKPSKFVGVVFNDAMSYQLRFPDLVTVVTYMESR
;
A
#
# COMPACT_ATOMS: atom_id res chain seq x y z
N GLY A 1 -41.06 1.85 -28.56
CA GLY A 1 -39.72 2.23 -28.09
C GLY A 1 -38.66 1.54 -28.92
N VAL A 2 -38.07 2.28 -29.87
CA VAL A 2 -37.17 1.77 -30.91
C VAL A 2 -35.96 1.01 -30.31
N TRP A 3 -35.48 1.44 -29.15
CA TRP A 3 -34.37 0.84 -28.41
C TRP A 3 -34.52 -0.65 -28.08
N ARG A 4 -35.71 -1.08 -27.61
CA ARG A 4 -35.98 -2.49 -27.30
C ARG A 4 -35.96 -3.35 -28.56
N GLN A 5 -36.41 -2.77 -29.68
CA GLN A 5 -36.46 -3.41 -30.99
C GLN A 5 -35.04 -3.56 -31.58
N THR A 6 -34.22 -2.51 -31.49
CA THR A 6 -32.83 -2.54 -31.94
C THR A 6 -31.99 -3.53 -31.13
N LYS A 7 -32.18 -3.58 -29.79
CA LYS A 7 -31.49 -4.56 -28.93
C LYS A 7 -31.86 -6.01 -29.29
N ALA A 8 -33.15 -6.27 -29.53
CA ALA A 8 -33.61 -7.60 -29.95
C ALA A 8 -33.07 -7.99 -31.34
N LEU A 9 -32.99 -7.04 -32.27
CA LEU A 9 -32.50 -7.27 -33.63
C LEU A 9 -30.99 -7.51 -33.67
N LEU A 10 -30.22 -6.77 -32.86
CA LEU A 10 -28.78 -6.99 -32.67
C LEU A 10 -28.50 -8.33 -32.00
N PHE A 11 -29.24 -8.67 -30.95
CA PHE A 11 -29.10 -9.95 -30.27
C PHE A 11 -29.43 -11.12 -31.19
N LYS A 12 -30.51 -10.99 -31.98
CA LYS A 12 -30.90 -11.99 -33.00
C LYS A 12 -29.83 -12.13 -34.09
N ASN A 13 -29.29 -11.04 -34.62
CA ASN A 13 -28.20 -11.09 -35.61
C ASN A 13 -26.91 -11.67 -35.04
N CYS A 14 -26.56 -11.31 -33.80
CA CYS A 14 -25.40 -11.84 -33.10
C CYS A 14 -25.53 -13.34 -32.88
N LEU A 15 -26.66 -13.82 -32.35
CA LEU A 15 -26.94 -15.23 -32.14
C LEU A 15 -26.99 -16.06 -33.44
N ILE A 16 -27.61 -15.54 -34.50
CA ILE A 16 -27.69 -16.23 -35.80
C ILE A 16 -26.29 -16.33 -36.44
N LYS A 17 -25.50 -15.26 -36.37
CA LYS A 17 -24.11 -15.24 -36.87
C LYS A 17 -23.20 -16.13 -36.02
N CYS A 18 -23.46 -16.25 -34.72
CA CYS A 18 -22.78 -17.18 -33.82
C CYS A 18 -23.14 -18.65 -34.11
N ARG A 19 -24.39 -18.94 -34.51
CA ARG A 19 -24.86 -20.31 -34.76
C ARG A 19 -24.29 -20.94 -36.03
N THR A 20 -23.97 -20.15 -37.06
CA THR A 20 -23.60 -20.65 -38.39
C THR A 20 -22.10 -20.70 -38.65
N LYS A 21 -21.26 -20.11 -37.78
CA LYS A 21 -19.81 -20.00 -38.04
C LYS A 21 -19.02 -20.23 -36.74
N LYS A 22 -18.73 -21.51 -36.44
CA LYS A 22 -18.00 -21.92 -35.23
C LYS A 22 -16.62 -21.25 -35.10
N SER A 23 -15.95 -20.90 -36.20
CA SER A 23 -14.70 -20.11 -36.18
C SER A 23 -14.92 -18.64 -35.80
N SER A 24 -16.01 -18.01 -36.24
CA SER A 24 -16.23 -16.58 -36.04
C SER A 24 -16.63 -16.24 -34.60
N VAL A 25 -17.27 -17.18 -33.89
CA VAL A 25 -17.57 -17.01 -32.46
C VAL A 25 -16.28 -16.97 -31.66
N GLN A 26 -15.33 -17.87 -31.93
CA GLN A 26 -14.07 -17.91 -31.20
C GLN A 26 -13.24 -16.65 -31.41
N GLU A 27 -13.21 -16.12 -32.64
CA GLU A 27 -12.51 -14.88 -33.00
C GLU A 27 -13.03 -13.64 -32.26
N VAL A 28 -14.32 -13.59 -31.90
CA VAL A 28 -14.93 -12.45 -31.19
C VAL A 28 -15.04 -12.72 -29.68
N LEU A 29 -15.29 -13.96 -29.29
CA LEU A 29 -15.42 -14.37 -27.90
C LEU A 29 -14.09 -14.25 -27.15
N PHE A 30 -12.97 -14.62 -27.77
CA PHE A 30 -11.65 -14.52 -27.15
C PHE A 30 -11.25 -13.08 -26.80
N PRO A 31 -11.29 -12.09 -27.74
CA PRO A 31 -10.97 -10.71 -27.39
C PRO A 31 -11.99 -10.11 -26.43
N LEU A 32 -13.27 -10.48 -26.51
CA LEU A 32 -14.29 -10.01 -25.57
C LEU A 32 -14.07 -10.54 -24.15
N PHE A 33 -13.74 -11.83 -24.03
CA PHE A 33 -13.42 -12.46 -22.75
C PHE A 33 -12.14 -11.89 -22.15
N PHE A 34 -11.09 -11.71 -22.98
CA PHE A 34 -9.84 -11.09 -22.56
C PHE A 34 -10.05 -9.65 -22.08
N LEU A 35 -10.81 -8.85 -22.82
CA LEU A 35 -11.16 -7.48 -22.43
C LEU A 35 -11.92 -7.46 -21.09
N PHE A 36 -12.91 -8.34 -20.93
CA PHE A 36 -13.65 -8.47 -19.68
C PHE A 36 -12.75 -8.87 -18.51
N TRP A 37 -11.83 -9.81 -18.73
CA TRP A 37 -10.84 -10.22 -17.73
C TRP A 37 -9.89 -9.08 -17.34
N LEU A 38 -9.41 -8.29 -18.30
CA LEU A 38 -8.58 -7.12 -18.03
C LEU A 38 -9.32 -6.09 -17.18
N ILE A 39 -10.61 -5.85 -17.46
CA ILE A 39 -11.44 -4.95 -16.66
C ILE A 39 -11.60 -5.49 -15.23
N LEU A 40 -11.88 -6.79 -15.08
CA LEU A 40 -11.95 -7.44 -13.78
C LEU A 40 -10.63 -7.32 -12.99
N MET A 41 -9.49 -7.61 -13.63
CA MET A 41 -8.17 -7.47 -13.01
C MET A 41 -7.89 -6.02 -12.62
N SER A 42 -8.27 -5.06 -13.47
CA SER A 42 -8.16 -3.62 -13.19
C SER A 42 -9.07 -3.16 -12.05
N MET A 43 -10.21 -3.82 -11.84
CA MET A 43 -11.11 -3.54 -10.72
C MET A 43 -10.66 -4.21 -9.42
N MET A 44 -10.15 -5.44 -9.51
CA MET A 44 -9.65 -6.23 -8.38
C MET A 44 -8.32 -5.72 -7.84
N HIS A 45 -7.54 -5.05 -8.67
CA HIS A 45 -6.40 -4.26 -8.24
C HIS A 45 -6.86 -2.80 -8.20
N PRO A 46 -7.63 -2.36 -7.19
CA PRO A 46 -7.89 -0.94 -7.03
C PRO A 46 -6.52 -0.29 -7.02
N HIS A 47 -6.28 0.53 -8.04
CA HIS A 47 -5.06 1.31 -8.16
C HIS A 47 -4.92 1.96 -6.79
N ARG A 48 -3.98 1.46 -5.97
CA ARG A 48 -3.59 2.17 -4.76
C ARG A 48 -2.98 3.43 -5.31
N LYS A 49 -3.83 4.43 -5.53
CA LYS A 49 -3.44 5.80 -5.58
C LYS A 49 -2.87 6.00 -4.19
N TYR A 50 -1.57 5.76 -4.09
CA TYR A 50 -0.78 6.55 -3.19
C TYR A 50 -1.05 7.95 -3.69
N ASP A 51 -2.06 8.61 -3.09
CA ASP A 51 -2.22 10.03 -3.28
C ASP A 51 -0.82 10.57 -3.01
N GLU A 52 -0.20 11.19 -4.01
CA GLU A 52 1.01 11.94 -3.80
C GLU A 52 0.65 12.94 -2.73
N VAL A 53 1.05 12.65 -1.49
CA VAL A 53 0.86 13.53 -0.36
C VAL A 53 1.55 14.80 -0.82
N ALA A 54 0.77 15.85 -1.04
CA ALA A 54 1.30 17.14 -1.41
C ALA A 54 2.46 17.42 -0.45
N ASN A 55 3.57 17.97 -0.94
CA ASN A 55 4.75 18.25 -0.12
C ASN A 55 4.42 19.41 0.84
N ILE A 56 3.48 19.16 1.75
CA ILE A 56 3.07 20.04 2.82
C ILE A 56 4.26 20.07 3.75
N ASN A 57 4.77 21.26 4.00
CA ASN A 57 5.71 21.48 5.08
C ASN A 57 4.99 21.03 6.36
N LEU A 58 5.34 19.87 6.89
CA LEU A 58 4.74 19.28 8.10
C LEU A 58 5.04 20.09 9.38
N GLY A 59 5.53 21.32 9.22
CA GLY A 59 6.06 22.16 10.30
C GLY A 59 7.40 21.62 10.81
N THR A 60 7.97 22.35 11.77
CA THR A 60 9.05 21.81 12.60
C THR A 60 8.44 20.76 13.52
N LEU A 61 8.93 19.53 13.42
CA LEU A 61 8.56 18.45 14.32
C LEU A 61 8.85 18.89 15.75
N ASP A 62 7.84 18.85 16.63
CA ASP A 62 8.03 19.18 18.03
C ASP A 62 8.90 18.09 18.67
N THR A 63 10.20 18.40 18.81
CA THR A 63 11.22 17.49 19.32
C THR A 63 10.94 17.03 20.75
N SER A 64 10.05 17.72 21.47
CA SER A 64 9.63 17.33 22.82
C SER A 64 8.80 16.04 22.86
N VAL A 65 8.04 15.73 21.79
CA VAL A 65 7.23 14.50 21.69
C VAL A 65 8.12 13.28 21.40
N LEU A 66 9.28 13.52 20.81
CA LEU A 66 10.26 12.50 20.43
C LEU A 66 11.18 12.09 21.58
N VAL A 67 11.10 12.77 22.73
CA VAL A 67 11.87 12.42 23.92
C VAL A 67 11.40 11.05 24.42
N ASP A 68 12.35 10.12 24.55
CA ASP A 68 12.17 8.67 24.83
C ASP A 68 11.50 7.86 23.71
N PHE A 69 11.50 8.35 22.47
CA PHE A 69 11.01 7.57 21.34
C PHE A 69 12.06 6.55 20.90
N VAL A 70 11.65 5.29 20.80
CA VAL A 70 12.49 4.16 20.41
C VAL A 70 12.17 3.76 18.98
N ILE A 71 13.18 3.79 18.12
CA ILE A 71 13.09 3.23 16.77
C ILE A 71 13.89 1.94 16.73
N GLY A 72 13.18 0.82 16.66
CA GLY A 72 13.77 -0.50 16.44
C GLY A 72 13.88 -0.79 14.95
N TYR A 73 14.95 -1.43 14.49
CA TYR A 73 15.06 -1.85 13.10
C TYR A 73 15.66 -3.25 12.91
N THR A 74 15.22 -3.92 11.85
CA THR A 74 15.66 -5.26 11.46
C THR A 74 15.60 -5.42 9.93
N PRO A 75 16.46 -6.23 9.30
CA PRO A 75 17.70 -6.79 9.85
C PRO A 75 18.80 -5.72 9.97
N PRO A 76 19.81 -5.91 10.84
CA PRO A 76 20.83 -4.90 11.13
C PRO A 76 21.97 -4.96 10.10
N THR A 77 21.61 -4.74 8.84
CA THR A 77 22.57 -4.71 7.73
C THR A 77 23.41 -3.44 7.77
N ARG A 78 24.57 -3.44 7.09
CA ARG A 78 25.42 -2.26 6.96
C ARG A 78 24.65 -1.06 6.38
N MET A 79 23.77 -1.29 5.41
CA MET A 79 22.97 -0.24 4.80
C MET A 79 21.93 0.32 5.78
N ALA A 80 21.18 -0.55 6.47
CA ALA A 80 20.20 -0.15 7.47
C ALA A 80 20.83 0.68 8.59
N ARG A 81 22.01 0.28 9.07
CA ARG A 81 22.80 1.04 10.06
C ARG A 81 23.14 2.45 9.58
N GLU A 82 23.62 2.60 8.34
CA GLU A 82 23.97 3.91 7.80
C GLU A 82 22.73 4.79 7.57
N ILE A 83 21.62 4.20 7.12
CA ILE A 83 20.33 4.91 7.01
C ILE A 83 19.89 5.40 8.39
N MET A 84 19.86 4.52 9.40
CA MET A 84 19.41 4.86 10.74
C MET A 84 20.30 5.89 11.43
N LYS A 85 21.63 5.83 11.25
CA LYS A 85 22.54 6.88 11.71
C LYS A 85 22.23 8.23 11.08
N LYS A 86 21.96 8.25 9.78
CA LYS A 86 21.63 9.50 9.08
C LYS A 86 20.28 10.05 9.52
N VAL A 87 19.28 9.20 9.68
CA VAL A 87 17.97 9.58 10.21
C VAL A 87 18.10 10.16 11.62
N ALA A 88 18.90 9.53 12.49
CA ALA A 88 19.16 10.05 13.83
C ALA A 88 19.83 11.43 13.78
N PHE A 89 20.86 11.61 12.95
CA PHE A 89 21.61 12.87 12.86
C PHE A 89 20.81 14.03 12.25
N ASP A 90 20.08 13.80 11.15
CA ASP A 90 19.41 14.87 10.41
C ASP A 90 18.14 15.38 11.12
N HIS A 91 17.54 14.58 12.01
CA HIS A 91 16.21 14.86 12.55
C HIS A 91 16.11 14.86 14.08
N PHE A 92 17.11 14.37 14.81
CA PHE A 92 17.01 14.17 16.26
C PHE A 92 18.29 14.61 16.97
N GLU A 93 18.29 15.83 17.51
CA GLU A 93 19.50 16.41 18.10
C GLU A 93 19.97 15.71 19.40
N ASP A 94 19.10 15.03 20.17
CA ASP A 94 19.56 14.39 21.43
C ASP A 94 18.63 13.31 22.05
N GLY A 95 17.53 12.92 21.40
CA GLY A 95 16.45 12.16 22.07
C GLY A 95 16.11 10.78 21.51
N LEU A 96 16.65 10.41 20.34
CA LEU A 96 16.22 9.20 19.64
C LEU A 96 17.04 7.97 20.07
N ILE A 97 16.36 6.99 20.65
CA ILE A 97 16.97 5.70 20.97
C ILE A 97 16.78 4.78 19.77
N THR A 98 17.87 4.41 19.11
CA THR A 98 17.84 3.45 18.01
C THR A 98 18.29 2.08 18.49
N GLU A 99 17.46 1.06 18.29
CA GLU A 99 17.75 -0.32 18.71
C GLU A 99 17.83 -1.26 17.50
N GLU A 100 18.81 -2.14 17.52
CA GLU A 100 19.03 -3.12 16.44
C GLU A 100 18.45 -4.48 16.83
N TYR A 101 17.72 -5.11 15.92
CA TYR A 101 17.08 -6.41 16.13
C TYR A 101 17.51 -7.38 15.05
N LEU A 102 17.78 -8.64 15.41
CA LEU A 102 18.25 -9.65 14.46
C LEU A 102 17.11 -10.23 13.63
N SER A 103 15.90 -10.25 14.18
CA SER A 103 14.71 -10.79 13.54
C SER A 103 13.49 -9.89 13.71
N GLU A 104 12.45 -10.15 12.91
CA GLU A 104 11.18 -9.43 12.97
C GLU A 104 10.39 -9.82 14.23
N GLU A 105 10.56 -11.05 14.71
CA GLU A 105 9.94 -11.55 15.94
C GLU A 105 10.47 -10.81 17.18
N GLU A 106 11.79 -10.63 17.28
CA GLU A 106 12.43 -9.88 18.38
C GLU A 106 11.96 -8.41 18.39
N LEU A 107 11.89 -7.81 17.20
CA LEU A 107 11.39 -6.45 17.02
C LEU A 107 9.92 -6.34 17.48
N GLN A 108 9.11 -7.34 17.13
CA GLN A 108 7.69 -7.37 17.50
C GLN A 108 7.51 -7.55 19.01
N GLU A 109 8.30 -8.41 19.65
CA GLU A 109 8.28 -8.59 21.11
C GLU A 109 8.67 -7.29 21.84
N ALA A 110 9.70 -6.59 21.37
CA ALA A 110 10.08 -5.30 21.94
C ALA A 110 9.01 -4.23 21.75
N SER A 111 8.34 -4.22 20.60
CA SER A 111 7.21 -3.31 20.35
C SER A 111 6.04 -3.57 21.30
N ALA A 112 5.81 -4.82 21.69
CA ALA A 112 4.77 -5.20 22.64
C ALA A 112 5.10 -4.75 24.07
N PHE A 113 6.38 -4.67 24.43
CA PHE A 113 6.81 -4.20 25.76
C PHE A 113 6.65 -2.69 25.95
N LYS A 114 6.75 -1.88 24.88
CA LYS A 114 6.62 -0.41 24.92
C LYS A 114 5.72 0.15 23.79
N PRO A 115 4.40 -0.07 23.83
CA PRO A 115 3.52 0.21 22.69
C PRO A 115 3.25 1.69 22.39
N SER A 116 3.56 2.63 23.28
CA SER A 116 3.21 4.05 23.06
C SER A 116 4.32 4.90 22.43
N LYS A 117 5.58 4.45 22.53
CA LYS A 117 6.77 5.20 22.08
C LYS A 117 7.71 4.36 21.23
N PHE A 118 7.21 3.31 20.58
CA PHE A 118 8.01 2.40 19.78
C PHE A 118 7.53 2.36 18.33
N VAL A 119 8.47 2.49 17.39
CA VAL A 119 8.23 2.21 15.97
C VAL A 119 9.27 1.23 15.46
N GLY A 120 8.79 0.17 14.81
CA GLY A 120 9.64 -0.81 14.15
C GLY A 120 9.84 -0.47 12.68
N VAL A 121 11.06 -0.64 12.19
CA VAL A 121 11.41 -0.53 10.76
C VAL A 121 11.93 -1.88 10.27
N VAL A 122 11.19 -2.50 9.36
CA VAL A 122 11.56 -3.77 8.73
C VAL A 122 12.08 -3.49 7.33
N PHE A 123 13.39 -3.63 7.15
CA PHE A 123 14.04 -3.49 5.85
C PHE A 123 13.91 -4.81 5.07
N ASN A 124 13.12 -4.80 4.00
CA ASN A 124 12.95 -5.98 3.14
C ASN A 124 14.06 -6.08 2.10
N ASP A 125 14.53 -4.93 1.60
CA ASP A 125 15.60 -4.83 0.60
C ASP A 125 16.27 -3.44 0.68
N ALA A 126 17.33 -3.22 -0.08
CA ALA A 126 18.06 -1.97 -0.18
C ALA A 126 17.18 -0.74 -0.51
N MET A 127 16.05 -0.97 -1.19
CA MET A 127 15.13 0.09 -1.64
C MET A 127 13.73 -0.05 -1.06
N SER A 128 13.50 -0.97 -0.12
CA SER A 128 12.16 -1.18 0.44
C SER A 128 12.19 -1.47 1.93
N TYR A 129 11.30 -0.78 2.65
CA TYR A 129 11.11 -0.93 4.09
C TYR A 129 9.62 -0.88 4.43
N GLN A 130 9.27 -1.42 5.59
CA GLN A 130 7.93 -1.36 6.17
C GLN A 130 8.02 -0.82 7.59
N LEU A 131 7.11 0.09 7.93
CA LEU A 131 6.95 0.56 9.29
C LEU A 131 5.94 -0.33 10.02
N ARG A 132 6.32 -0.80 11.20
CA ARG A 132 5.45 -1.51 12.12
C ARG A 132 5.15 -0.62 13.31
N PHE A 133 3.86 -0.42 13.55
CA PHE A 133 3.35 0.27 14.73
C PHE A 133 2.73 -0.77 15.66
N PRO A 134 2.88 -0.63 16.98
CA PRO A 134 2.12 -1.43 17.93
C PRO A 134 0.60 -1.20 17.72
N ASP A 135 -0.19 -2.28 17.79
CA ASP A 135 -1.64 -2.33 17.46
C ASP A 135 -2.53 -1.36 18.27
N LEU A 136 -1.97 -0.65 19.26
CA LEU A 136 -2.68 0.32 20.08
C LEU A 136 -2.80 1.71 19.44
N VAL A 137 -2.27 1.92 18.22
CA VAL A 137 -2.58 3.14 17.46
C VAL A 137 -4.02 3.04 16.96
N THR A 138 -4.95 3.48 17.81
CA THR A 138 -6.23 3.99 17.34
C THR A 138 -5.87 5.07 16.33
N VAL A 139 -6.00 4.74 15.04
CA VAL A 139 -5.93 5.72 13.96
C VAL A 139 -7.05 6.69 14.25
N VAL A 140 -6.74 7.77 14.96
CA VAL A 140 -7.62 8.92 15.10
C VAL A 140 -7.75 9.43 13.69
N THR A 141 -8.82 8.95 13.06
CA THR A 141 -9.17 9.29 11.70
C THR A 141 -9.54 10.76 11.78
N TYR A 142 -8.63 11.63 11.36
CA TYR A 142 -8.94 13.04 11.14
C TYR A 142 -9.87 13.14 9.92
N MET A 143 -11.12 12.72 10.10
CA MET A 143 -12.25 13.23 9.35
C MET A 143 -12.77 14.45 10.12
N GLU A 144 -11.95 15.50 10.21
CA GLU A 144 -12.45 16.79 10.67
C GLU A 144 -13.39 17.30 9.58
N SER A 145 -14.68 17.28 9.91
CA SER A 145 -15.75 17.86 9.12
C SER A 145 -15.51 19.36 8.94
N ARG A 146 -15.51 19.82 7.69
CA ARG A 146 -16.05 21.13 7.34
C ARG A 146 -16.51 21.17 5.89
#